data_AF-A0A4Z0JJT6-F1
#
_entry.id   AF-A0A4Z0JJT6-F1
#
_cell.length_a   1.000
_cell.length_b   1.000
_cell.length_c   1.000
_cell.angle_alpha   90.00
_cell.angle_beta   90.00
_cell.angle_gamma   90.00
#
_symmetry.space_group_name_H-M   'P 1'
#
loop_
_entity.id
_entity.type
_entity.pdbx_description
1 polymer ?
#
loop_
_entity_poly.entity_id
_entity_poly.type
_entity_poly.pdbx_seq_one_letter_code
_entity_poly.pdbx_strand_id
1 'polypeptide(L)'
;MVKQFQLYRWLRFLFLLTAGILIVLEPVKSFNIIIYIVSSYIAIYGVLSIIDGWSIKRSTGENNIAIGLGVGALFLALGVLLFARFFIPLVPPVLGIILLVNGINQFRDSHEMAKRVQKITPYLDYFYSALLMLAGIVFILNPSKTIIFIYQLFGASLIVLAFFEIINSRIYRH
;
A
#
# COMPACT_ATOMS: atom_id res chain seq x y z
N MET A 1 10.05 14.71 28.93
CA MET A 1 9.21 13.71 28.23
C MET A 1 8.04 14.33 27.45
N VAL A 2 7.16 15.15 28.05
CA VAL A 2 5.93 15.66 27.38
C VAL A 2 6.17 16.47 26.09
N LYS A 3 7.25 17.27 26.00
CA LYS A 3 7.57 18.06 24.80
C LYS A 3 8.01 17.20 23.60
N GLN A 4 8.75 16.10 23.83
CA GLN A 4 9.17 15.18 22.77
C GLN A 4 7.97 14.44 22.16
N PHE A 5 6.99 14.04 23.00
CA PHE A 5 5.74 13.45 22.54
C PHE A 5 4.87 14.42 21.71
N GLN A 6 4.92 15.72 21.99
CA GLN A 6 4.20 16.72 21.18
C GLN A 6 4.92 16.98 19.85
N LEU A 7 6.25 17.10 19.86
CA LEU A 7 7.05 17.31 18.65
C LEU A 7 6.92 16.14 17.66
N TYR A 8 7.00 14.90 18.16
CA TYR A 8 6.82 13.71 17.33
C TYR A 8 5.43 13.66 16.67
N ARG A 9 4.38 14.04 17.40
CA ARG A 9 3.01 14.10 16.87
C ARG A 9 2.85 15.18 15.79
N TRP A 10 3.42 16.37 15.99
CA TRP A 10 3.40 17.43 14.97
C TRP A 10 4.19 17.04 13.72
N LEU A 11 5.35 16.42 13.89
CA LEU A 11 6.15 15.92 12.77
C LEU A 11 5.39 14.85 11.98
N ARG A 12 4.76 13.90 12.68
CA ARG A 12 3.93 12.86 12.07
C ARG A 12 2.72 13.46 11.35
N PHE A 13 2.04 14.43 11.94
CA PHE A 13 0.94 15.15 11.31
C PHE A 13 1.39 15.79 9.99
N LEU A 14 2.46 16.59 10.04
CA LEU A 14 2.98 17.30 8.88
C LEU A 14 3.40 16.30 7.78
N PHE A 15 4.05 15.21 8.17
CA PHE A 15 4.42 14.14 7.25
C PHE A 15 3.20 13.49 6.58
N LEU A 16 2.21 13.06 7.35
CA LEU A 16 0.99 12.42 6.81
C LEU A 16 0.22 13.37 5.88
N LEU A 17 0.08 14.63 6.29
CA LEU A 17 -0.65 15.64 5.53
C LEU A 17 0.06 15.94 4.20
N THR A 18 1.36 16.22 4.25
CA THR A 18 2.15 16.57 3.06
C THR A 18 2.27 15.37 2.10
N ALA A 19 2.58 14.18 2.62
CA ALA A 19 2.61 12.96 1.81
C ALA A 19 1.25 12.66 1.18
N GLY A 20 0.17 12.79 1.94
CA GLY A 20 -1.19 12.60 1.44
C GLY A 20 -1.55 13.56 0.31
N ILE A 21 -1.27 14.85 0.48
CA ILE A 21 -1.50 15.88 -0.56
C ILE A 21 -0.69 15.55 -1.83
N LEU A 22 0.61 15.25 -1.68
CA LEU A 22 1.46 14.93 -2.83
C LEU A 22 0.93 13.72 -3.61
N ILE A 23 0.51 12.66 -2.91
CA ILE A 23 -0.03 11.45 -3.53
C ILE A 23 -1.36 11.73 -4.25
N VAL A 24 -2.24 12.58 -3.70
CA VAL A 24 -3.51 12.92 -4.36
C VAL A 24 -3.28 13.70 -5.65
N LEU A 25 -2.36 14.66 -5.63
CA LEU A 25 -2.08 15.55 -6.76
C LEU A 25 -1.28 14.84 -7.86
N GLU A 26 -0.27 14.05 -7.50
CA GLU A 26 0.69 13.45 -8.43
C GLU A 26 0.95 11.96 -8.12
N PRO A 27 -0.10 11.10 -8.16
CA PRO A 27 -0.05 9.73 -7.63
C PRO A 27 1.04 8.88 -8.27
N VAL A 28 1.22 8.98 -9.58
CA VAL A 28 2.23 8.20 -10.32
C VAL A 28 3.65 8.61 -9.93
N LYS A 29 3.91 9.92 -9.82
CA LYS A 29 5.22 10.42 -9.42
C LYS A 29 5.52 10.05 -7.97
N SER A 30 4.55 10.23 -7.07
CA SER A 30 4.70 9.86 -5.66
C SER A 30 5.02 8.36 -5.49
N PHE A 31 4.33 7.48 -6.23
CA PHE A 31 4.62 6.05 -6.16
C PHE A 31 6.01 5.70 -6.70
N ASN A 32 6.44 6.33 -7.80
CA ASN A 32 7.81 6.16 -8.33
C ASN A 32 8.87 6.61 -7.31
N ILE A 33 8.64 7.72 -6.62
CA ILE A 33 9.53 8.19 -5.54
C ILE A 33 9.63 7.14 -4.43
N ILE A 34 8.51 6.53 -4.02
CA ILE A 34 8.51 5.45 -3.01
C ILE A 34 9.36 4.26 -3.49
N ILE A 35 9.20 3.84 -4.74
CA ILE A 35 10.01 2.75 -5.32
C ILE A 35 11.50 3.11 -5.29
N TYR A 36 11.86 4.33 -5.65
CA TYR A 36 13.25 4.79 -5.61
C TYR A 36 13.80 4.80 -4.20
N ILE A 37 13.05 5.32 -3.22
CA ILE A 37 13.48 5.33 -1.81
C ILE A 37 13.70 3.91 -1.31
N VAL A 38 12.75 2.99 -1.54
CA VAL A 38 12.82 1.61 -1.06
C VAL A 38 13.98 0.86 -1.72
N SER A 39 14.11 0.95 -3.04
CA SER A 39 15.19 0.28 -3.77
C SER A 39 16.57 0.85 -3.42
N SER A 40 16.71 2.18 -3.31
CA SER A 40 17.96 2.80 -2.86
C SER A 40 18.33 2.39 -1.44
N TYR A 41 17.37 2.32 -0.52
CA TYR A 41 17.62 1.86 0.85
C TYR A 41 18.16 0.42 0.87
N ILE A 42 17.52 -0.49 0.13
CA ILE A 42 17.97 -1.89 0.01
C ILE A 42 19.35 -1.96 -0.64
N ALA A 43 19.60 -1.15 -1.68
CA ALA A 43 20.89 -1.12 -2.36
C ALA A 43 22.02 -0.64 -1.44
N ILE A 44 21.78 0.44 -0.68
CA ILE A 44 22.74 0.95 0.32
C ILE A 44 23.05 -0.13 1.35
N TYR A 45 22.02 -0.79 1.88
CA TYR A 45 22.21 -1.90 2.81
C TYR A 45 23.05 -3.03 2.21
N GLY A 46 22.79 -3.38 0.95
CA GLY A 46 23.56 -4.37 0.21
C GLY A 46 25.04 -3.99 0.05
N VAL A 47 25.32 -2.73 -0.29
CA VAL A 47 26.69 -2.21 -0.40
C VAL A 47 27.40 -2.27 0.96
N LEU A 48 26.75 -1.80 2.03
CA LEU A 48 27.33 -1.84 3.38
C LEU A 48 27.65 -3.27 3.81
N SER A 49 26.74 -4.22 3.56
CA SER A 49 26.93 -5.63 3.89
C SER A 49 28.11 -6.28 3.14
N ILE A 50 28.34 -5.90 1.88
CA ILE A 50 29.53 -6.35 1.12
C ILE A 50 30.81 -5.77 1.71
N ILE A 51 30.82 -4.47 2.05
CA ILE A 51 31.97 -3.80 2.67
C ILE A 51 32.35 -4.48 3.99
N ASP A 52 31.37 -4.73 4.85
CA ASP A 52 31.56 -5.41 6.13
C ASP A 52 32.06 -6.85 5.92
N GLY A 53 31.45 -7.57 4.98
CA GLY A 53 31.85 -8.93 4.63
C GLY A 53 33.29 -9.03 4.13
N TRP A 54 33.75 -8.07 3.31
CA TRP A 54 35.15 -8.00 2.87
C TRP A 54 36.11 -7.61 3.99
N SER A 55 35.71 -6.70 4.87
CA SER A 55 36.51 -6.34 6.05
C SER A 55 36.76 -7.58 6.93
N ILE A 56 35.68 -8.33 7.22
CA ILE A 56 35.75 -9.55 8.02
C ILE A 56 36.61 -10.61 7.32
N LYS A 57 36.38 -10.85 6.02
CA LYS A 57 37.19 -11.80 5.25
C LYS A 57 38.68 -11.46 5.24
N ARG A 58 39.04 -10.18 5.21
CA ARG A 58 40.44 -9.74 5.31
C ARG A 58 41.02 -9.97 6.71
N SER A 59 40.21 -9.84 7.77
CA SER A 59 40.66 -10.03 9.15
C SER A 59 40.75 -11.50 9.59
N THR A 60 39.81 -12.35 9.17
CA THR A 60 39.70 -13.74 9.66
C THR A 60 40.11 -14.78 8.61
N GLY A 61 40.26 -14.38 7.34
CA GLY A 61 40.52 -15.30 6.22
C GLY A 61 39.30 -16.13 5.79
N GLU A 62 38.22 -16.10 6.55
CA GLU A 62 37.01 -16.89 6.28
C GLU A 62 36.03 -16.15 5.36
N ASN A 63 35.33 -16.92 4.52
CA ASN A 63 34.32 -16.36 3.65
C ASN A 63 33.06 -16.04 4.46
N ASN A 64 32.63 -14.78 4.44
CA ASN A 64 31.49 -14.33 5.23
C ASN A 64 30.17 -14.33 4.42
N ILE A 65 29.11 -14.87 5.02
CA ILE A 65 27.73 -14.87 4.50
C ILE A 65 27.24 -13.45 4.19
N ALA A 66 27.74 -12.43 4.89
CA ALA A 66 27.44 -11.02 4.65
C ALA A 66 27.67 -10.59 3.19
N ILE A 67 28.72 -11.11 2.52
CA ILE A 67 28.97 -10.82 1.10
C ILE A 67 27.82 -11.35 0.24
N GLY A 68 27.38 -12.58 0.49
CA GLY A 68 26.28 -13.20 -0.25
C GLY A 68 24.94 -12.49 -0.02
N LEU A 69 24.66 -12.10 1.22
CA LEU A 69 23.46 -11.33 1.57
C LEU A 69 23.47 -9.94 0.92
N GLY A 70 24.63 -9.27 0.89
CA GLY A 70 24.77 -7.97 0.25
C GLY A 70 24.58 -8.02 -1.26
N VAL A 71 25.13 -9.03 -1.94
CA VAL A 71 24.87 -9.28 -3.36
C VAL A 71 23.39 -9.59 -3.61
N GLY A 72 22.78 -10.44 -2.78
CA GLY A 72 21.34 -10.73 -2.84
C GLY A 72 20.48 -9.47 -2.68
N ALA A 73 20.85 -8.59 -1.76
CA ALA A 73 20.16 -7.31 -1.55
C ALA A 73 20.28 -6.38 -2.77
N LEU A 74 21.42 -6.33 -3.44
CA LEU A 74 21.58 -5.56 -4.69
C LEU A 74 20.68 -6.11 -5.81
N PHE A 75 20.61 -7.43 -5.98
CA PHE A 75 19.68 -8.05 -6.92
C PHE A 75 18.22 -7.76 -6.56
N LEU A 76 17.88 -7.80 -5.27
CA LEU A 76 16.54 -7.45 -4.80
C LEU A 76 16.19 -5.99 -5.09
N ALA A 77 17.12 -5.05 -4.86
CA ALA A 77 16.93 -3.63 -5.15
C ALA A 77 16.66 -3.39 -6.65
N LEU A 78 17.45 -4.03 -7.52
CA LEU A 78 17.21 -4.01 -8.97
C LEU A 78 15.88 -4.67 -9.34
N GLY A 79 15.56 -5.79 -8.70
CA GLY A 79 14.27 -6.47 -8.86
C GLY A 79 13.11 -5.53 -8.55
N VAL A 80 13.13 -4.84 -7.41
CA VAL A 80 12.09 -3.87 -7.03
C VAL A 80 11.93 -2.79 -8.11
N LEU A 81 13.01 -2.23 -8.63
CA LEU A 81 12.97 -1.20 -9.67
C LEU A 81 12.34 -1.69 -10.99
N LEU A 82 12.70 -2.90 -11.42
CA LEU A 82 12.25 -3.45 -12.70
C LEU A 82 10.84 -4.03 -12.60
N PHE A 83 10.58 -4.83 -11.57
CA PHE A 83 9.32 -5.54 -11.40
C PHE A 83 8.18 -4.64 -10.97
N ALA A 84 8.43 -3.52 -10.28
CA ALA A 84 7.35 -2.60 -9.91
C ALA A 84 6.56 -2.14 -11.14
N ARG A 85 7.24 -1.79 -12.24
CA ARG A 85 6.58 -1.38 -13.50
C ARG A 85 5.71 -2.47 -14.11
N PHE A 86 6.09 -3.74 -13.90
CA PHE A 86 5.34 -4.88 -14.40
C PHE A 86 4.13 -5.22 -13.52
N PHE A 87 4.27 -5.14 -12.19
CA PHE A 87 3.20 -5.53 -11.27
C PHE A 87 2.15 -4.45 -11.03
N ILE A 88 2.53 -3.17 -11.06
CA ILE A 88 1.58 -2.06 -10.80
C ILE A 88 0.33 -2.12 -11.69
N PRO A 89 0.43 -2.32 -13.02
CA PRO A 89 -0.74 -2.40 -13.88
C PRO A 89 -1.59 -3.66 -13.68
N LEU A 90 -1.05 -4.69 -13.01
CA LEU A 90 -1.76 -5.93 -12.70
C LEU A 90 -2.61 -5.83 -11.44
N VAL A 91 -2.34 -4.86 -10.56
CA VAL A 91 -3.12 -4.67 -9.32
C VAL A 91 -4.61 -4.41 -9.60
N PRO A 92 -4.99 -3.46 -10.48
CA PRO A 92 -6.40 -3.20 -10.79
C PRO A 92 -7.20 -4.41 -11.32
N PRO A 93 -6.75 -5.17 -12.34
CA PRO A 93 -7.53 -6.29 -12.83
C PRO A 93 -7.65 -7.42 -11.79
N VAL A 94 -6.61 -7.67 -10.99
CA VAL A 94 -6.68 -8.64 -9.89
C VAL A 94 -7.73 -8.21 -8.86
N LEU A 95 -7.69 -6.95 -8.42
CA LEU A 95 -8.72 -6.41 -7.53
C LEU A 95 -10.12 -6.47 -8.16
N GLY A 96 -10.23 -6.19 -9.46
CA GLY A 96 -11.50 -6.23 -10.16
C GLY A 96 -12.10 -7.63 -10.25
N ILE A 97 -11.26 -8.66 -10.45
CA ILE A 97 -11.69 -10.07 -10.38
C ILE A 97 -12.17 -10.41 -8.98
N ILE A 98 -11.43 -10.01 -7.94
CA ILE A 98 -11.83 -10.23 -6.54
C ILE A 98 -13.18 -9.57 -6.26
N LEU A 99 -13.39 -8.32 -6.71
CA LEU A 99 -14.65 -7.60 -6.54
C LEU A 99 -15.81 -8.28 -7.28
N LEU A 100 -15.58 -8.75 -8.50
CA LEU A 100 -16.58 -9.50 -9.27
C LEU A 100 -17.00 -10.78 -8.56
N VAL A 101 -16.04 -11.60 -8.12
CA VAL A 101 -16.32 -12.86 -7.43
C VAL A 101 -17.09 -12.60 -6.13
N ASN A 102 -16.68 -11.61 -5.34
CA ASN A 102 -17.39 -11.23 -4.12
C ASN A 102 -18.80 -10.70 -4.41
N GLY A 103 -18.98 -9.88 -5.44
CA GLY A 103 -20.29 -9.36 -5.84
C GLY A 103 -21.26 -10.47 -6.26
N ILE A 104 -20.77 -11.45 -7.03
CA ILE A 104 -21.55 -12.63 -7.43
C ILE A 104 -21.91 -13.49 -6.21
N ASN A 105 -20.95 -13.78 -5.33
CA ASN A 105 -21.20 -14.57 -4.12
C ASN A 105 -22.22 -13.88 -3.20
N GLN A 106 -22.03 -12.59 -2.92
CA GLN A 106 -22.97 -11.80 -2.14
C GLN A 106 -24.38 -11.81 -2.74
N PHE A 107 -24.50 -11.72 -4.07
CA PHE A 107 -25.80 -11.74 -4.74
C PHE A 107 -26.49 -13.10 -4.54
N ARG A 108 -25.74 -14.19 -4.70
CA ARG A 108 -26.22 -15.55 -4.48
C ARG A 108 -26.66 -15.77 -3.05
N ASP A 109 -25.82 -15.40 -2.09
CA ASP A 109 -26.09 -15.57 -0.65
C ASP A 109 -27.34 -14.82 -0.23
N SER A 110 -27.46 -13.55 -0.64
CA SER A 110 -28.66 -12.74 -0.34
C SER A 110 -29.90 -13.29 -1.03
N HIS A 111 -29.79 -13.85 -2.23
CA HIS A 111 -30.90 -14.49 -2.92
C HIS A 111 -31.34 -15.81 -2.28
N GLU A 112 -30.42 -16.61 -1.75
CA GLU A 112 -30.73 -17.81 -0.98
C GLU A 112 -31.36 -17.47 0.38
N MET A 113 -30.87 -16.44 1.06
CA MET A 113 -31.44 -15.95 2.31
C MET A 113 -32.87 -15.42 2.14
N ALA A 114 -33.14 -14.66 1.07
CA ALA A 114 -34.48 -14.17 0.76
C ALA A 114 -35.50 -15.31 0.62
N LYS A 115 -35.10 -16.42 -0.03
CA LYS A 115 -35.94 -17.62 -0.19
C LYS A 115 -36.23 -18.31 1.14
N ARG A 116 -35.25 -18.35 2.05
CA ARG A 116 -35.39 -19.00 3.38
C ARG A 116 -36.21 -18.18 4.37
N VAL A 117 -36.04 -16.87 4.38
CA VAL A 117 -36.59 -16.01 5.44
C VAL A 117 -37.97 -15.43 5.09
N GLN A 118 -38.40 -15.45 3.82
CA GLN A 118 -39.71 -15.01 3.25
C GLN A 118 -40.23 -13.60 3.65
N LYS A 119 -39.65 -12.94 4.65
CA LYS A 119 -40.15 -11.73 5.29
C LYS A 119 -39.27 -10.50 5.04
N ILE A 120 -38.08 -10.69 4.45
CA ILE A 120 -37.12 -9.61 4.15
C ILE A 120 -36.67 -9.74 2.71
N THR A 121 -37.02 -8.75 1.89
CA THR A 121 -36.47 -8.55 0.54
C THR A 121 -35.12 -7.84 0.64
N PRO A 122 -34.01 -8.46 0.18
CA PRO A 122 -32.65 -7.95 0.38
C PRO A 122 -32.28 -6.91 -0.69
N TYR A 123 -33.07 -5.85 -0.82
CA TYR A 123 -32.83 -4.80 -1.82
C TYR A 123 -31.45 -4.13 -1.65
N LEU A 124 -31.03 -3.92 -0.40
CA LEU A 124 -29.75 -3.29 -0.09
C LEU A 124 -28.57 -4.19 -0.47
N ASP A 125 -28.68 -5.49 -0.24
CA ASP A 125 -27.61 -6.43 -0.60
C ASP A 125 -27.49 -6.59 -2.11
N TYR A 126 -28.62 -6.66 -2.84
CA TYR A 126 -28.57 -6.70 -4.31
C TYR A 126 -27.95 -5.44 -4.90
N PHE A 127 -28.25 -4.27 -4.32
CA PHE A 127 -27.62 -3.02 -4.71
C PHE A 127 -26.12 -3.03 -4.42
N TYR A 128 -25.72 -3.51 -3.24
CA TYR A 128 -24.30 -3.65 -2.87
C TYR A 128 -23.56 -4.63 -3.79
N SER A 129 -24.13 -5.80 -4.07
CA SER A 129 -23.62 -6.76 -5.05
C SER A 129 -23.44 -6.15 -6.43
N ALA A 130 -24.44 -5.41 -6.91
CA ALA A 130 -24.36 -4.71 -8.19
C ALA A 130 -23.22 -3.70 -8.21
N LEU A 131 -23.04 -2.94 -7.13
CA LEU A 131 -21.95 -1.97 -7.00
C LEU A 131 -20.57 -2.65 -7.02
N LEU A 132 -20.42 -3.77 -6.30
CA LEU A 132 -19.19 -4.59 -6.33
C LEU A 132 -18.89 -5.11 -7.73
N MET A 133 -19.90 -5.65 -8.42
CA MET A 133 -19.72 -6.17 -9.78
C MET A 133 -19.34 -5.05 -10.76
N LEU A 134 -20.03 -3.91 -10.71
CA LEU A 134 -19.72 -2.75 -11.55
C LEU A 134 -18.32 -2.20 -11.29
N ALA A 135 -17.93 -2.05 -10.02
CA ALA A 135 -16.58 -1.64 -9.65
C ALA A 135 -15.55 -2.63 -10.21
N GLY A 136 -15.80 -3.94 -10.08
CA GLY A 136 -14.92 -4.97 -10.61
C GLY A 136 -14.73 -4.88 -12.12
N ILE A 137 -15.83 -4.66 -12.87
CA ILE A 137 -15.78 -4.45 -14.33
C ILE A 137 -14.95 -3.22 -14.68
N VAL A 138 -15.20 -2.08 -14.00
CA VAL A 138 -14.45 -0.84 -14.23
C VAL A 138 -12.96 -1.05 -13.98
N PHE A 139 -12.61 -1.78 -12.93
CA PHE A 139 -11.22 -2.04 -12.54
C PHE A 139 -10.46 -2.90 -13.56
N ILE A 140 -11.14 -3.90 -14.14
CA ILE A 140 -10.58 -4.76 -15.19
C ILE A 140 -10.44 -4.00 -16.51
N LEU A 141 -11.47 -3.24 -16.91
CA LEU A 141 -11.50 -2.57 -18.22
C LEU A 141 -10.65 -1.29 -18.26
N ASN A 142 -10.45 -0.63 -17.11
CA ASN A 142 -9.72 0.64 -17.02
C ASN A 142 -8.59 0.58 -15.97
N PRO A 143 -7.60 -0.30 -16.13
CA PRO A 143 -6.58 -0.51 -15.09
C PRO A 143 -5.76 0.75 -14.81
N SER A 144 -5.37 1.50 -15.85
CA SER A 144 -4.57 2.73 -15.69
C SER A 144 -5.28 3.84 -14.92
N LYS A 145 -6.59 4.02 -15.12
CA LYS A 145 -7.37 5.01 -14.36
C LYS A 145 -7.64 4.53 -12.94
N THR A 146 -7.90 3.23 -12.81
CA THR A 146 -8.17 2.59 -11.52
C THR A 146 -6.98 2.66 -10.58
N ILE A 147 -5.76 2.40 -11.06
CA ILE A 147 -4.57 2.47 -10.21
C ILE A 147 -4.32 3.91 -9.71
N ILE A 148 -4.55 4.91 -10.56
CA ILE A 148 -4.49 6.33 -10.17
C ILE A 148 -5.52 6.63 -9.08
N PHE A 149 -6.76 6.19 -9.29
CA PHE A 149 -7.85 6.36 -8.31
C PHE A 149 -7.52 5.70 -6.97
N ILE A 150 -7.00 4.48 -6.97
CA ILE A 150 -6.57 3.76 -5.76
C ILE A 150 -5.50 4.55 -5.00
N TYR A 151 -4.49 5.06 -5.72
CA TYR A 151 -3.46 5.89 -5.09
C TYR A 151 -4.02 7.20 -4.53
N GLN A 152 -4.96 7.84 -5.23
CA GLN A 152 -5.63 9.04 -4.71
C GLN A 152 -6.45 8.74 -3.45
N LEU A 153 -7.17 7.62 -3.40
CA LEU A 153 -7.87 7.19 -2.19
C LEU A 153 -6.90 6.94 -1.03
N PHE A 154 -5.75 6.33 -1.31
CA PHE A 154 -4.69 6.15 -0.33
C PHE A 154 -4.18 7.50 0.20
N GLY A 155 -3.88 8.45 -0.70
CA GLY A 155 -3.45 9.80 -0.32
C GLY A 155 -4.51 10.56 0.49
N ALA A 156 -5.78 10.50 0.10
CA ALA A 156 -6.89 11.07 0.85
C ALA A 156 -7.03 10.45 2.25
N SER A 157 -6.82 9.13 2.36
CA SER A 157 -6.82 8.44 3.64
C SER A 157 -5.70 8.94 4.56
N LEU A 158 -4.49 9.22 4.02
CA LEU A 158 -3.41 9.82 4.81
C LEU A 158 -3.75 11.22 5.32
N ILE A 159 -4.43 12.03 4.51
CA ILE A 159 -4.90 13.36 4.92
C ILE A 159 -5.91 13.22 6.07
N VAL A 160 -6.89 12.33 5.93
CA VAL A 160 -7.88 12.05 6.98
C VAL A 160 -7.20 11.56 8.27
N LEU A 161 -6.23 10.65 8.17
CA LEU A 161 -5.43 10.17 9.30
C LEU A 161 -4.64 11.29 9.97
N ALA A 162 -4.08 12.23 9.20
CA ALA A 162 -3.40 13.40 9.75
C ALA A 162 -4.37 14.21 10.63
N PHE A 163 -5.58 14.49 10.16
CA PHE A 163 -6.57 15.21 10.96
C PHE A 163 -6.99 14.44 12.22
N PHE A 164 -7.17 13.11 12.13
CA PHE A 164 -7.47 12.30 13.30
C PHE A 164 -6.36 12.33 14.35
N GLU A 165 -5.09 12.38 13.95
CA GLU A 165 -3.96 12.51 14.88
C GLU A 165 -4.07 13.80 15.73
N ILE A 166 -4.46 14.91 15.10
CA ILE A 166 -4.69 16.19 15.81
C ILE A 166 -5.93 16.11 16.71
N ILE A 167 -7.03 15.57 16.21
CA ILE A 167 -8.29 15.51 16.99
C ILE A 167 -8.09 14.68 18.25
N ASN A 168 -7.53 13.47 18.11
CA ASN A 168 -7.23 12.60 19.24
C ASN A 168 -6.24 13.27 20.22
N SER A 169 -5.27 14.05 19.73
CA SER A 169 -4.34 14.77 20.61
C SER A 169 -5.01 15.78 21.56
N ARG A 170 -6.19 16.32 21.18
CA ARG A 170 -6.97 17.22 22.05
C ARG A 170 -7.83 16.45 23.05
N ILE A 171 -8.35 15.29 22.67
CA ILE A 171 -9.25 14.49 23.53
C ILE A 171 -8.48 13.89 24.71
N TYR A 172 -7.26 13.37 24.50
CA TYR A 172 -6.41 12.82 25.57
C TYR A 172 -5.64 13.86 26.40
N ARG A 173 -6.03 15.14 26.29
CA ARG A 173 -5.46 16.25 27.11
C ARG A 173 -6.34 16.57 28.34
N HIS A 174 -7.48 15.90 28.48
CA HIS A 174 -8.35 15.86 29.66
C HIS A 174 -8.32 14.46 30.26
#